data_AF-A0A1Z9LXU3-F1
#
_entry.id   AF-A0A1Z9LXU3-F1
#
_cell.length_a   1.000
_cell.length_b   1.000
_cell.length_c   1.000
_cell.angle_alpha   90.00
_cell.angle_beta   90.00
_cell.angle_gamma   90.00
#
_symmetry.space_group_name_H-M   'P 1'
#
loop_
_entity.id
_entity.type
_entity.pdbx_description
1 polymer ?
#
loop_
_entity_poly.entity_id
_entity_poly.type
_entity_poly.pdbx_seq_one_letter_code
_entity_poly.pdbx_strand_id
1 'polypeptide(L)'
;MPFIEQEAKSEYKKIDGKRTHVITPEVEITLTNTETGVEYMSDAEADADVNDPNTATQREHLRRDVHIKVASLGLGAGSGDL
;
A
#
# COMPACT_ATOMS: atom_id res chain seq x y z
N MET A 1 -0.17 5.13 12.54
CA MET A 1 -1.36 4.41 12.02
C MET A 1 -1.13 4.14 10.54
N PRO A 2 -1.45 2.95 10.02
CA PRO A 2 -1.36 2.68 8.59
C PRO A 2 -2.36 3.55 7.82
N PHE A 3 -1.95 4.09 6.66
CA PHE A 3 -2.84 4.75 5.72
C PHE A 3 -3.03 3.89 4.47
N ILE A 4 -4.22 3.95 3.87
CA ILE A 4 -4.55 3.19 2.65
C ILE A 4 -4.02 3.99 1.45
N GLU A 5 -2.95 3.52 0.83
CA GLU A 5 -2.41 4.12 -0.41
C GLU A 5 -3.24 3.68 -1.63
N GLN A 6 -3.73 2.44 -1.61
CA GLN A 6 -4.50 1.88 -2.71
C GLN A 6 -5.69 1.07 -2.18
N GLU A 7 -6.89 1.40 -2.62
CA GLU A 7 -8.11 0.66 -2.27
C GLU A 7 -8.23 -0.63 -3.10
N ALA A 8 -8.86 -1.67 -2.52
CA ALA A 8 -9.17 -2.89 -3.25
C ALA A 8 -10.16 -2.61 -4.38
N LYS A 9 -9.85 -3.08 -5.60
CA LYS A 9 -10.73 -2.93 -6.76
C LYS A 9 -10.77 -4.22 -7.57
N SER A 10 -11.96 -4.65 -7.98
CA SER A 10 -12.15 -5.77 -8.91
C SER A 10 -12.88 -5.28 -10.17
N GLU A 11 -12.29 -5.52 -11.35
CA GLU A 11 -12.89 -5.11 -12.62
C GLU A 11 -12.62 -6.15 -13.72
N TYR A 12 -13.59 -6.29 -14.63
CA TYR A 12 -13.39 -7.08 -15.85
C TYR A 12 -12.91 -6.18 -16.99
N LYS A 13 -11.69 -6.40 -17.45
CA LYS A 13 -11.12 -5.68 -18.60
C LYS A 13 -10.94 -6.62 -19.79
N LYS A 14 -11.14 -6.09 -21.00
CA LYS A 14 -10.74 -6.81 -22.22
C LYS A 14 -9.26 -6.56 -22.45
N ILE A 15 -8.44 -7.59 -22.25
CA ILE A 15 -7.00 -7.58 -22.51
C ILE A 15 -6.78 -8.66 -23.59
N ASP A 16 -6.12 -8.31 -24.69
CA ASP A 16 -5.85 -9.21 -25.82
C ASP A 16 -7.10 -9.93 -26.38
N GLY A 17 -8.24 -9.22 -26.42
CA GLY A 17 -9.51 -9.76 -26.92
C GLY A 17 -10.24 -10.73 -25.98
N LYS A 18 -9.65 -11.08 -24.82
CA LYS A 18 -10.24 -11.95 -23.80
C LYS A 18 -10.76 -11.13 -22.62
N ARG A 19 -11.86 -11.57 -22.00
CA ARG A 19 -12.38 -10.98 -20.75
C ARG A 19 -11.50 -11.47 -19.59
N THR A 20 -10.69 -10.59 -19.03
CA THR A 20 -9.78 -10.87 -17.92
C THR A 20 -10.31 -10.19 -16.65
N HIS A 21 -10.40 -10.95 -15.56
CA HIS A 21 -10.70 -10.40 -14.24
C HIS A 21 -9.42 -9.80 -13.67
N VAL A 22 -9.41 -8.49 -13.45
CA VAL A 22 -8.28 -7.74 -12.87
C VAL A 22 -8.64 -7.41 -11.43
N ILE A 23 -7.85 -7.92 -10.50
CA ILE A 23 -7.99 -7.66 -9.07
C ILE A 23 -6.80 -6.79 -8.65
N THR A 24 -7.11 -5.60 -8.20
CA THR A 24 -6.18 -4.67 -7.56
C THR A 24 -6.27 -4.87 -6.04
N PRO A 25 -5.19 -5.29 -5.37
CA PRO A 25 -5.19 -5.50 -3.92
C PRO A 25 -5.23 -4.17 -3.16
N GLU A 26 -5.75 -4.21 -1.94
CA GLU A 26 -5.64 -3.10 -1.00
C GLU A 26 -4.19 -3.02 -0.47
N VAL A 27 -3.63 -1.82 -0.44
CA VAL A 27 -2.28 -1.56 0.05
C VAL A 27 -2.37 -0.56 1.20
N GLU A 28 -2.01 -1.04 2.39
CA GLU A 28 -1.85 -0.26 3.60
C GLU A 28 -0.37 0.01 3.83
N ILE A 29 -0.02 1.25 4.15
CA ILE A 29 1.36 1.68 4.34
C ILE A 29 1.49 2.28 5.73
N THR A 30 2.46 1.77 6.48
CA THR A 30 2.89 2.35 7.74
C THR A 30 4.26 2.97 7.52
N LEU A 31 4.36 4.26 7.82
CA LEU A 31 5.60 5.00 7.69
C LEU A 31 6.08 5.39 9.10
N THR A 32 7.27 4.96 9.49
CA THR A 32 7.80 5.14 10.85
C THR A 32 9.24 5.61 10.81
N ASN A 33 9.55 6.63 11.60
CA ASN A 33 10.91 7.06 11.88
C ASN A 33 11.55 6.14 12.93
N THR A 34 12.63 5.45 12.57
CA THR A 34 13.28 4.47 13.45
C THR A 34 14.09 5.10 14.58
N GLU A 35 14.44 6.38 14.48
CA GLU A 35 15.19 7.08 15.54
C GLU A 35 14.25 7.74 16.55
N THR A 36 13.23 8.43 16.08
CA THR A 36 12.30 9.18 16.93
C THR A 36 11.07 8.37 17.34
N GLY A 37 10.78 7.28 16.63
CA GLY A 37 9.58 6.46 16.83
C GLY A 37 8.29 7.11 16.31
N VAL A 38 8.39 8.23 15.58
CA VAL A 38 7.24 8.94 15.03
C VAL A 38 6.65 8.15 13.87
N GLU A 39 5.33 7.93 13.90
CA GLU A 39 4.58 7.38 12.78
C GLU A 39 3.94 8.51 11.97
N TYR A 40 4.13 8.49 10.65
CA TYR A 40 3.55 9.48 9.73
C TYR A 40 2.29 8.93 9.09
N MET A 41 1.31 9.80 8.84
CA MET A 41 0.02 9.43 8.24
C MET A 41 0.01 9.62 6.71
N SER A 42 1.07 10.20 6.15
CA SER A 42 1.25 10.35 4.71
C SER A 42 2.74 10.45 4.34
N ASP A 43 3.05 10.14 3.07
CA ASP A 43 4.39 10.36 2.53
C ASP A 43 4.80 11.85 2.57
N ALA A 44 3.84 12.77 2.41
CA ALA A 44 4.10 14.21 2.45
C ALA A 44 4.57 14.70 3.83
N GLU A 45 4.03 14.13 4.92
CA GLU A 45 4.46 14.48 6.28
C GLU A 45 5.88 14.01 6.56
N ALA A 46 6.23 12.78 6.13
CA ALA A 46 7.58 12.28 6.30
C ALA A 46 8.60 13.02 5.43
N ASP A 47 8.24 13.33 4.18
CA ASP A 47 9.11 14.14 3.33
C ASP A 47 9.26 15.56 3.88
N ALA A 48 8.23 16.15 4.48
CA ALA A 48 8.33 17.45 5.14
C ALA A 48 9.28 17.39 6.34
N ASP A 49 9.20 16.33 7.16
CA ASP A 49 10.08 16.14 8.31
C ASP A 49 11.54 15.92 7.88
N VAL A 50 11.79 15.16 6.82
CA VAL A 50 13.14 14.97 6.24
C VAL A 50 13.73 16.27 5.67
N ASN A 51 12.88 17.13 5.11
CA ASN A 51 13.31 18.39 4.49
C ASN A 51 13.39 19.55 5.49
N ASP A 52 12.98 19.36 6.75
CA ASP A 52 13.08 20.38 7.79
C ASP A 52 14.52 20.45 8.33
N PRO A 53 15.25 21.56 8.13
CA PRO A 53 16.61 21.71 8.63
C PRO A 53 16.71 21.74 10.17
N ASN A 54 15.57 21.83 10.88
CA ASN A 54 15.52 21.81 12.34
C ASN A 54 15.38 20.38 12.91
N THR A 55 15.20 19.37 12.06
CA THR A 55 15.10 17.98 12.47
C THR A 55 16.36 17.23 12.01
N ALA A 56 16.73 16.18 12.75
CA ALA A 56 17.80 15.28 12.34
C ALA A 56 17.27 14.13 11.45
N THR A 57 16.00 14.19 11.04
CA THR A 57 15.35 13.12 10.29
C THR A 57 15.96 13.03 8.90
N GLN A 58 16.48 11.87 8.54
CA GLN A 58 16.98 11.57 7.19
C GLN A 58 16.09 10.52 6.52
N ARG A 59 16.10 10.43 5.18
CA ARG A 59 15.33 9.37 4.47
C ARG A 59 15.73 7.96 4.93
N GLU A 60 16.97 7.77 5.38
CA GLU A 60 17.50 6.50 5.88
C GLU A 60 16.85 6.07 7.20
N HIS A 61 16.30 7.02 7.96
CA HIS A 61 15.61 6.76 9.23
C HIS A 61 14.14 6.40 9.01
N LEU A 62 13.62 6.57 7.78
CA LEU A 62 12.25 6.23 7.44
C LEU A 62 12.13 4.76 7.06
N ARG A 63 11.37 4.03 7.86
CA ARG A 63 10.93 2.67 7.57
C ARG A 63 9.54 2.71 6.96
N ARG A 64 9.38 2.10 5.79
CA ARG A 64 8.11 1.92 5.10
C ARG A 64 7.70 0.46 5.15
N ASP A 65 6.74 0.13 5.99
CA ASP A 65 6.12 -1.19 6.04
C ASP A 65 4.91 -1.20 5.10
N VAL A 66 4.95 -2.09 4.11
CA VAL A 66 3.88 -2.23 3.09
C VAL A 66 3.09 -3.49 3.38
N HIS A 67 1.82 -3.34 3.71
CA HIS A 67 0.90 -4.44 3.95
C HIS A 67 -0.08 -4.56 2.77
N ILE A 68 0.04 -5.64 2.00
CA ILE A 68 -0.77 -5.88 0.82
C ILE A 68 -1.82 -6.93 1.16
N LYS A 69 -3.09 -6.55 1.13
CA LYS A 69 -4.22 -7.48 1.29
C LYS A 69 -4.70 -7.91 -0.10
N VAL A 70 -4.31 -9.13 -0.47
CA VAL A 70 -4.75 -9.76 -1.72
C VAL A 70 -6.02 -10.55 -1.47
N ALA A 71 -7.04 -10.34 -2.31
CA ALA A 71 -8.25 -11.14 -2.26
C ALA A 71 -7.92 -12.61 -2.55
N SER A 72 -8.49 -13.53 -1.76
CA SER A 72 -8.32 -14.97 -1.99
C SER A 72 -8.98 -15.35 -3.31
N LEU A 73 -8.15 -15.69 -4.30
CA LEU A 73 -8.59 -16.29 -5.55
C LEU A 73 -8.69 -17.80 -5.35
N GLY A 74 -9.89 -18.36 -5.44
CA GLY A 74 -10.09 -19.80 -5.51
C GLY A 74 -9.49 -20.37 -6.80
N LEU A 75 -8.17 -20.59 -6.83
CA LEU A 75 -7.45 -21.15 -7.99
C LEU A 75 -7.60 -22.69 -8.10
N GLY A 76 -8.72 -23.24 -7.65
CA GLY A 76 -9.05 -24.65 -7.69
C GLY A 76 -10.41 -24.91 -8.33
N ALA A 77 -10.78 -26.18 -8.51
CA ALA A 77 -12.05 -26.63 -9.10
C ALA A 77 -13.29 -26.38 -8.19
N GLY A 78 -13.31 -25.26 -7.47
CA GLY A 78 -14.49 -24.74 -6.81
C GLY A 78 -15.12 -23.69 -7.70
N SER A 79 -16.10 -24.10 -8.50
CA SER A 79 -17.12 -23.19 -9.01
C SER A 79 -17.79 -22.51 -7.82
N GLY A 80 -17.34 -21.32 -7.46
CA GLY A 80 -17.99 -20.45 -6.50
C GLY A 80 -18.36 -19.17 -7.23
N ASP A 81 -19.66 -19.02 -7.51
CA ASP A 81 -20.27 -17.79 -7.97
C ASP A 81 -19.82 -16.58 -7.13
N LEU A 82 -19.65 -15.44 -7.82
CA LEU A 82 -19.52 -14.12 -7.21
C LEU A 82 -20.87 -13.62 -6.70
#